data_AF-A0A358UYZ2-F1
#
_entry.id   AF-A0A358UYZ2-F1
#
_cell.length_a   1.000
_cell.length_b   1.000
_cell.length_c   1.000
_cell.angle_alpha   90.00
_cell.angle_beta   90.00
_cell.angle_gamma   90.00
#
_symmetry.space_group_name_H-M   'P 1'
#
loop_
_entity.id
_entity.type
_entity.pdbx_description
1 polymer ?
#
loop_
_entity_poly.entity_id
_entity_poly.type
_entity_poly.pdbx_seq_one_letter_code
_entity_poly.pdbx_strand_id
1 'polypeptide(L)'
;MPKDKFSNFSKSGFTLIELLIVVAVISIGALILLPNIDAVSTQGSDERSFRLINSALQSAQDQALISHTKTELNIDLTHKVINISGKS
;
A
#
# COMPACT_ATOMS: atom_id res chain seq x y z
N MET A 1 5.95 -63.48 -17.85
CA MET A 1 6.17 -62.23 -17.09
C MET A 1 6.43 -61.10 -18.07
N PRO A 2 5.63 -60.01 -18.09
CA PRO A 2 5.89 -58.86 -18.95
C PRO A 2 7.02 -58.04 -18.35
N LYS A 3 8.07 -57.74 -19.13
CA LYS A 3 9.12 -56.80 -18.73
C LYS A 3 8.57 -55.38 -18.80
N ASP A 4 8.57 -54.75 -17.64
CA ASP A 4 8.37 -53.33 -17.37
C ASP A 4 9.11 -52.46 -18.40
N LYS A 5 8.31 -51.81 -19.24
CA LYS A 5 8.75 -50.74 -20.13
C LYS A 5 8.89 -49.47 -19.29
N PHE A 6 9.92 -49.38 -18.44
CA PHE A 6 10.28 -48.09 -17.85
C PHE A 6 10.81 -47.21 -18.99
N SER A 7 9.90 -46.45 -19.59
CA SER A 7 10.18 -45.39 -20.53
C SER A 7 11.12 -44.40 -19.85
N ASN A 8 12.40 -44.43 -20.24
CA ASN A 8 13.36 -43.42 -19.90
C ASN A 8 12.90 -42.11 -20.54
N PHE A 9 12.19 -41.27 -19.78
CA PHE A 9 12.04 -39.87 -20.12
C PHE A 9 13.44 -39.27 -20.01
N SER A 10 14.11 -39.13 -21.16
CA SER A 10 15.38 -38.44 -21.28
C SER A 10 15.28 -37.11 -20.56
N LYS A 11 16.03 -36.94 -19.47
CA LYS A 11 16.11 -35.66 -18.75
C LYS A 11 16.91 -34.69 -19.61
N SER A 12 16.25 -34.09 -20.59
CA SER A 12 16.82 -32.96 -21.34
C SER A 12 16.83 -31.75 -20.41
N GLY A 13 18.02 -31.19 -20.17
CA GLY A 13 18.16 -29.93 -19.45
C GLY A 13 17.73 -28.74 -20.31
N PHE A 14 17.60 -27.57 -19.69
CA PHE A 14 17.37 -26.31 -20.38
C PHE A 14 18.60 -25.89 -21.19
N THR A 15 18.38 -25.45 -22.41
CA THR A 15 19.40 -24.82 -23.24
C THR A 15 19.58 -23.34 -22.86
N LEU A 16 20.72 -22.75 -23.27
CA LEU A 16 20.98 -21.33 -23.07
C LEU A 16 19.98 -20.44 -23.81
N ILE A 17 19.55 -20.85 -25.00
CA ILE A 17 18.59 -20.07 -25.80
C ILE A 17 17.19 -20.10 -25.18
N GLU A 18 16.77 -21.23 -24.63
CA GLU A 18 15.49 -21.32 -23.92
C GLU A 18 15.48 -20.43 -22.68
N LEU A 19 16.58 -20.41 -21.91
CA LEU A 19 16.69 -19.51 -20.75
C LEU A 19 16.59 -18.04 -21.16
N LEU A 20 17.24 -17.65 -22.25
CA LEU A 20 17.20 -16.28 -22.78
C LEU A 20 15.78 -15.87 -23.15
N ILE A 21 15.05 -16.76 -23.84
CA ILE A 21 13.65 -16.51 -24.23
C ILE A 21 12.75 -16.41 -22.99
N VAL A 22 12.93 -17.29 -21.99
CA VAL A 22 12.13 -17.25 -20.75
C VAL A 22 12.32 -15.93 -20.00
N VAL A 23 13.56 -15.47 -19.84
CA VAL A 23 13.85 -14.18 -19.17
C VAL A 23 13.28 -13.01 -19.99
N ALA A 24 13.34 -13.08 -21.32
CA ALA A 24 12.75 -12.06 -22.19
C ALA A 24 11.23 -11.96 -22.02
N VAL A 25 10.51 -13.09 -21.95
CA VAL A 25 9.05 -13.08 -21.77
C VAL A 25 8.66 -12.58 -20.36
N ILE A 26 9.35 -13.05 -19.33
CA ILE A 26 9.07 -12.64 -17.94
C ILE A 26 9.33 -11.14 -17.73
N SER A 27 10.39 -10.60 -18.33
CA SER A 27 10.73 -9.17 -18.18
C SER A 27 9.68 -8.25 -18.82
N ILE A 28 9.12 -8.62 -19.98
CA ILE A 28 8.01 -7.89 -20.61
C ILE A 28 6.77 -7.89 -19.68
N GLY A 29 6.41 -9.06 -19.14
CA GLY A 29 5.28 -9.17 -18.20
C GLY A 29 5.48 -8.34 -16.93
N ALA A 30 6.68 -8.38 -16.35
CA ALA A 30 7.01 -7.63 -15.14
C ALA A 30 6.90 -6.11 -15.35
N LEU A 31 7.36 -5.60 -16.50
CA LEU A 31 7.26 -4.17 -16.83
C LEU A 31 5.83 -3.64 -16.87
N ILE A 32 4.85 -4.48 -17.23
CA ILE A 32 3.43 -4.10 -17.28
C ILE A 32 2.78 -4.12 -15.89
N LEU A 33 3.20 -5.04 -15.01
CA LEU A 33 2.56 -5.26 -13.71
C LEU A 33 3.07 -4.32 -12.61
N LEU A 34 4.36 -3.96 -12.63
CA LEU A 34 5.00 -3.09 -11.63
C LEU A 34 4.43 -1.67 -11.46
N PRO A 35 4.00 -0.92 -12.51
CA PRO A 35 3.57 0.48 -12.34
C PRO A 35 2.30 0.65 -11.49
N ASN A 36 1.56 -0.42 -11.20
CA ASN A 36 0.31 -0.36 -10.44
C ASN A 36 0.51 -0.44 -8.92
N ILE A 37 1.74 -0.67 -8.43
CA ILE A 37 2.00 -0.90 -7.01
C ILE A 37 1.95 0.43 -6.23
N ASP A 38 2.38 1.53 -6.84
CA ASP A 38 2.39 2.85 -6.19
C ASP A 38 0.98 3.50 -6.16
N ALA A 39 0.15 3.24 -7.16
CA ALA A 39 -1.19 3.82 -7.29
C ALA A 39 -2.18 3.34 -6.20
N VAL A 40 -1.94 2.18 -5.59
CA VAL A 40 -2.78 1.64 -4.51
C VAL A 40 -2.55 2.39 -3.19
N SER A 41 -1.41 3.04 -3.02
CA SER A 41 -1.04 3.69 -1.75
C SER A 41 -1.58 5.12 -1.59
N THR A 42 -1.76 5.86 -2.69
CA THR A 42 -2.10 7.29 -2.68
C THR A 42 -3.60 7.57 -2.74
N GLN A 43 -4.41 6.64 -3.26
CA GLN A 43 -5.85 6.89 -3.40
C GLN A 43 -6.61 6.83 -2.07
N GLY A 44 -6.04 6.18 -1.05
CA GLY A 44 -6.65 6.09 0.27
C GLY A 44 -6.26 7.19 1.27
N SER A 45 -5.27 8.05 0.98
CA SER A 45 -4.76 9.02 1.96
C SER A 45 -5.69 10.23 2.14
N ASP A 46 -6.38 10.63 1.08
CA ASP A 46 -7.15 11.88 1.08
C ASP A 46 -8.44 11.72 1.88
N GLU A 47 -9.23 10.68 1.59
CA GLU A 47 -10.46 10.43 2.34
C GLU A 47 -10.23 10.11 3.81
N ARG A 48 -9.14 9.39 4.14
CA ARG A 48 -8.77 9.12 5.53
C ARG A 48 -8.45 10.41 6.27
N SER A 49 -7.80 11.37 5.62
CA SER A 49 -7.44 12.65 6.21
C SER A 49 -8.67 13.52 6.49
N PHE A 50 -9.64 13.59 5.56
CA PHE A 50 -10.90 14.31 5.78
C PHE A 50 -11.74 13.73 6.93
N ARG A 51 -11.80 12.40 7.05
CA ARG A 51 -12.51 11.74 8.17
C ARG A 51 -11.88 12.05 9.53
N LEU A 52 -10.54 12.07 9.60
CA LEU A 52 -9.80 12.40 10.82
C LEU A 52 -9.96 13.88 11.21
N ILE A 53 -10.01 14.79 10.23
CA ILE A 53 -10.26 16.21 10.49
C ILE A 53 -11.68 16.41 11.04
N ASN A 54 -12.68 15.79 10.44
CA ASN A 54 -14.06 15.92 10.91
C ASN A 54 -14.27 15.34 12.32
N SER A 55 -13.64 14.21 12.65
CA SER A 55 -13.74 13.64 14.01
C SER A 55 -12.99 14.48 15.05
N ALA A 56 -11.81 15.03 14.70
CA ALA A 56 -11.07 15.93 15.58
C ALA A 56 -11.83 17.24 15.82
N LEU A 57 -12.45 17.80 14.77
CA LEU A 57 -13.25 19.02 14.87
C LEU A 57 -14.50 18.79 15.73
N GLN A 58 -15.19 17.67 15.57
CA GLN A 58 -16.34 17.31 16.40
C GLN A 58 -15.94 17.14 17.88
N SER A 59 -14.83 16.44 18.14
CA SER A 59 -14.32 16.27 19.51
C SER A 59 -13.86 17.59 20.14
N ALA A 60 -13.26 18.49 19.37
CA ALA A 60 -12.86 19.81 19.84
C ALA A 60 -14.07 20.71 20.12
N GLN A 61 -15.14 20.62 19.33
CA GLN A 61 -16.40 21.33 19.59
C GLN A 61 -17.07 20.82 20.88
N ASP A 62 -17.13 19.51 21.08
CA ASP A 62 -17.69 18.90 22.29
C ASP A 62 -16.90 19.36 23.54
N GLN A 63 -15.57 19.39 23.45
CA GLN A 63 -14.72 19.89 24.54
C GLN A 63 -14.85 21.39 24.78
N ALA A 64 -14.98 22.22 23.74
CA ALA A 64 -15.14 23.67 23.90
C ALA A 64 -16.50 24.05 24.50
N LEU A 65 -17.57 23.31 24.16
CA LEU A 65 -18.90 23.47 24.76
C LEU A 65 -18.90 23.14 26.25
N ILE A 66 -18.22 22.06 26.65
CA ILE A 66 -18.14 21.61 28.05
C ILE A 66 -17.17 22.49 28.87
N SER A 67 -16.05 22.94 28.28
CA SER A 67 -14.96 23.59 28.99
C SER A 67 -14.98 25.13 28.99
N HIS A 68 -15.95 25.77 28.32
CA HIS A 68 -16.18 27.23 28.31
C HIS A 68 -14.94 28.12 28.05
N THR A 69 -13.89 27.58 27.41
CA THR A 69 -12.62 28.29 27.19
C THR A 69 -12.12 28.07 25.76
N LYS A 70 -11.75 29.16 25.07
CA LYS A 70 -11.35 29.15 23.65
C LYS A 70 -10.15 28.21 23.44
N THR A 71 -10.33 27.20 22.59
CA THR A 71 -9.30 26.21 22.26
C THR A 71 -8.81 26.46 20.83
N GLU A 72 -7.50 26.57 20.65
CA GLU A 72 -6.88 26.73 19.33
C GLU A 72 -6.38 25.35 18.86
N LEU A 73 -6.76 24.97 17.63
CA LEU A 73 -6.40 23.71 17.00
C LEU A 73 -5.25 23.95 16.02
N ASN A 74 -4.06 23.40 16.28
CA ASN A 74 -2.92 23.48 15.36
C ASN A 74 -2.75 22.14 14.64
N ILE A 75 -3.00 22.14 13.33
CA ILE A 75 -2.88 20.96 12.48
C ILE A 75 -1.55 21.04 11.72
N ASP A 76 -0.58 20.24 12.15
CA ASP A 76 0.69 20.07 11.43
C ASP A 76 0.52 18.94 10.39
N LEU A 77 0.33 19.34 9.13
CA LEU A 77 0.17 18.43 7.99
C LEU A 77 1.51 17.82 7.52
N THR A 78 2.65 18.30 8.01
CA THR A 78 3.97 17.77 7.67
C THR A 78 4.32 16.55 8.51
N HIS A 79 3.99 16.59 9.81
CA HIS A 79 4.25 15.47 10.73
C HIS A 79 3.00 14.61 11.01
N LYS A 80 1.84 14.99 10.47
CA LYS A 80 0.55 14.30 10.69
C LYS A 80 0.21 14.18 12.18
N VAL A 81 0.51 15.23 12.95
CA VAL A 81 0.21 15.32 14.38
C VAL A 81 -0.82 16.42 14.59
N ILE A 82 -1.86 16.14 15.38
CA ILE A 82 -2.88 17.12 15.75
C ILE A 82 -2.61 17.54 17.20
N ASN A 83 -2.21 18.79 17.40
CA ASN A 83 -1.96 19.35 18.73
C ASN A 83 -3.13 20.28 19.11
N ILE A 84 -3.73 20.02 20.28
CA ILE A 84 -4.88 20.76 20.80
C ILE A 84 -4.40 21.52 22.03
N SER A 85 -4.43 22.85 22.01
CA SER A 85 -3.99 23.69 23.13
C SER A 85 -5.11 24.64 23.56
N GLY A 86 -5.59 24.48 24.80
CA GLY A 86 -6.52 25.41 25.43
C GLY A 86 -5.77 26.60 26.02
N LYS A 87 -6.19 27.83 25.71
CA LYS A 87 -5.67 29.03 26.36
C LYS A 87 -6.53 29.32 27.58
N SER A 88 -5.99 29.07 28.79
CA SER A 88 -6.60 29.51 30.05
C SER A 88 -6.56 31.02 30.21
#